data_AF-A0A919L590-F1
#
_entry.id   AF-A0A919L590-F1
#
_cell.length_a   1.000
_cell.length_b   1.000
_cell.length_c   1.000
_cell.angle_alpha   90.00
_cell.angle_beta   90.00
_cell.angle_gamma   90.00
#
_symmetry.space_group_name_H-M   'P 1'
#
loop_
_entity.id
_entity.type
_entity.pdbx_description
1 polymer ?
#
loop_
_entity_poly.entity_id
_entity_poly.type
_entity_poly.pdbx_seq_one_letter_code
_entity_poly.pdbx_strand_id
1 'polypeptide(L)'
;MAALSVVAVAGVVPVVAAGSAHATTAQCVNYLGSQGYAIGPRVGAACAFRHLTGPFDSKYPNPNCYSRLVAIGVTTSHAMNACLKA
;
A
#
# COMPACT_ATOMS: atom_id res chain seq x y z
N MET A 1 -10.60 -54.59 -17.22
CA MET A 1 -9.75 -53.39 -17.08
C MET A 1 -10.68 -52.19 -16.94
N ALA A 2 -10.84 -51.69 -15.72
CA ALA A 2 -11.81 -50.64 -15.39
C ALA A 2 -11.07 -49.28 -15.33
N ALA A 3 -11.56 -48.30 -16.09
CA ALA A 3 -11.01 -46.96 -16.14
C ALA A 3 -11.52 -46.15 -14.94
N LEU A 4 -10.59 -45.68 -14.10
CA LEU A 4 -10.88 -44.77 -13.00
C LEU A 4 -10.78 -43.33 -13.52
N SER A 5 -11.93 -42.69 -13.74
CA SER A 5 -12.01 -41.28 -14.13
C SER A 5 -11.60 -40.40 -12.94
N VAL A 6 -10.47 -39.71 -13.06
CA VAL A 6 -10.05 -38.68 -12.09
C VAL A 6 -10.90 -37.43 -12.27
N VAL A 7 -11.73 -37.12 -11.28
CA VAL A 7 -12.54 -35.90 -11.24
C VAL A 7 -11.63 -34.74 -10.82
N ALA A 8 -11.43 -33.78 -11.71
CA ALA A 8 -10.69 -32.57 -11.44
C ALA A 8 -11.51 -31.63 -10.55
N VAL A 9 -11.04 -31.34 -9.34
CA VAL A 9 -11.50 -30.20 -8.55
C VAL A 9 -10.60 -29.01 -8.89
N ALA A 10 -10.99 -28.24 -9.90
CA ALA A 10 -10.41 -26.93 -10.15
C ALA A 10 -10.86 -26.02 -9.00
N GLY A 11 -10.07 -25.97 -7.93
CA GLY A 11 -10.23 -24.96 -6.89
C GLY A 11 -10.03 -23.59 -7.53
N VAL A 12 -11.11 -22.89 -7.78
CA VAL A 12 -11.09 -21.45 -8.02
C VAL A 12 -10.67 -20.80 -6.71
N VAL A 13 -9.34 -20.73 -6.49
CA VAL A 13 -8.78 -19.83 -5.49
C VAL A 13 -9.26 -18.45 -5.92
N PRO A 14 -10.03 -17.73 -5.09
CA PRO A 14 -10.25 -16.33 -5.36
C PRO A 14 -8.85 -15.72 -5.30
N VAL A 15 -8.30 -15.41 -6.48
CA VAL A 15 -7.21 -14.46 -6.56
C VAL A 15 -7.87 -13.15 -6.16
N VAL A 16 -7.95 -12.94 -4.84
CA VAL A 16 -8.21 -11.63 -4.29
C VAL A 16 -7.11 -10.79 -4.88
N ALA A 17 -7.46 -10.04 -5.90
CA ALA A 17 -6.68 -8.93 -6.37
C ALA A 17 -6.53 -8.04 -5.13
N ALA A 18 -5.48 -8.26 -4.34
CA ALA A 18 -4.90 -7.27 -3.47
C ALA A 18 -4.34 -6.22 -4.43
N GLY A 19 -5.28 -5.49 -5.05
CA GLY A 19 -5.04 -4.47 -6.02
C GLY A 19 -4.06 -3.50 -5.40
N SER A 20 -3.21 -2.94 -6.25
CA SER A 20 -2.15 -1.98 -5.95
C SER A 20 -2.28 -1.13 -4.66
N ALA A 21 -3.47 -0.79 -4.17
CA ALA A 21 -3.72 -0.16 -2.88
C ALA A 21 -3.03 -0.88 -1.69
N HIS A 22 -3.00 -2.21 -1.66
CA HIS A 22 -2.27 -2.94 -0.60
C HIS A 22 -0.75 -2.82 -0.75
N ALA A 23 -0.25 -2.93 -1.98
CA ALA A 23 1.18 -2.86 -2.25
C ALA A 23 1.75 -1.46 -1.99
N THR A 24 1.03 -0.41 -2.35
CA THR A 24 1.49 0.97 -2.17
C THR A 24 1.38 1.41 -0.70
N THR A 25 0.33 0.99 0.00
CA THR A 25 0.25 1.14 1.47
C THR A 25 1.45 0.45 2.15
N ALA A 26 1.81 -0.77 1.72
CA ALA A 26 2.96 -1.50 2.25
C ALA A 26 4.30 -0.76 2.05
N GLN A 27 4.51 -0.14 0.89
CA GLN A 27 5.71 0.65 0.60
C GLN A 27 5.82 1.89 1.49
N CYS A 28 4.72 2.61 1.70
CA CYS A 28 4.66 3.77 2.59
C CYS A 28 4.95 3.40 4.05
N VAL A 29 4.30 2.35 4.59
CA VAL A 29 4.54 1.91 5.97
C VAL A 29 5.95 1.35 6.16
N ASN A 30 6.50 0.63 5.17
CA ASN A 30 7.84 0.08 5.24
C ASN A 30 8.92 1.17 5.21
N TYR A 31 8.72 2.22 4.40
CA TYR A 31 9.59 3.39 4.40
C TYR A 31 9.61 4.04 5.80
N LEU A 32 8.43 4.30 6.39
CA LEU A 32 8.35 4.90 7.71
C LEU A 32 8.94 4.01 8.82
N GLY A 33 8.76 2.69 8.72
CA GLY A 33 9.38 1.74 9.65
C GLY A 33 10.90 1.77 9.56
N SER A 34 11.43 1.89 8.33
CA SER A 34 12.87 2.04 8.07
C SER A 34 13.42 3.38 8.56
N GLN A 35 12.59 4.43 8.67
CA GLN A 35 12.95 5.71 9.30
C GLN A 35 12.82 5.68 10.83
N GLY A 36 12.40 4.57 11.43
CA GLY A 36 12.26 4.41 12.89
C GLY A 36 10.90 4.82 13.46
N TYR A 37 9.87 5.02 12.63
CA TYR A 37 8.53 5.32 13.13
C TYR A 37 7.78 4.05 13.57
N ALA A 38 6.99 4.18 14.64
CA ALA A 38 6.07 3.14 15.07
C ALA A 38 4.92 3.01 14.05
N ILE A 39 4.84 1.85 13.39
CA ILE A 39 3.77 1.56 12.44
C ILE A 39 2.53 1.11 13.19
N GLY A 40 1.53 1.97 13.19
CA GLY A 40 0.23 1.72 13.80
C GLY A 40 -0.93 2.01 12.86
N PRO A 41 -2.18 1.84 13.34
CA PRO A 41 -3.38 2.04 12.53
C PRO A 41 -3.49 3.46 11.96
N ARG A 42 -2.94 4.47 12.66
CA ARG A 42 -2.89 5.85 12.15
C ARG A 42 -1.97 6.00 10.93
N VAL A 43 -0.79 5.37 10.98
CA VAL A 43 0.16 5.35 9.85
C VAL A 43 -0.44 4.57 8.68
N GLY A 44 -1.02 3.40 8.94
CA GLY A 44 -1.69 2.61 7.90
C GLY A 44 -2.82 3.37 7.22
N ALA A 45 -3.66 4.06 8.00
CA ALA A 45 -4.74 4.87 7.46
C ALA A 45 -4.25 6.11 6.68
N ALA A 46 -3.10 6.68 7.03
CA ALA A 46 -2.49 7.76 6.27
C ALA A 46 -1.87 7.25 4.95
N CYS A 47 -1.18 6.12 5.00
CA CYS A 47 -0.61 5.44 3.84
C CYS A 47 -1.65 4.83 2.88
N ALA A 48 -2.91 4.71 3.30
CA ALA A 48 -4.02 4.31 2.42
C ALA A 48 -4.35 5.37 1.35
N PHE A 49 -3.90 6.63 1.55
CA PHE A 49 -4.04 7.68 0.56
C PHE A 49 -2.89 7.62 -0.46
N ARG A 50 -3.19 7.06 -1.63
CA ARG A 50 -2.24 6.87 -2.73
C ARG A 50 -1.69 8.19 -3.27
N HIS A 51 -0.45 8.15 -3.76
CA HIS A 51 0.10 9.27 -4.53
C HIS A 51 -0.80 9.65 -5.70
N LEU A 52 -0.77 10.93 -6.05
CA LEU A 52 -1.45 11.46 -7.22
C LEU A 52 -0.52 11.32 -8.43
N THR A 53 -1.06 10.93 -9.57
CA THR A 53 -0.33 10.90 -10.84
C THR A 53 -0.77 12.09 -11.69
N GLY A 54 0.17 12.95 -12.05
CA GLY A 54 -0.06 14.07 -12.97
C GLY A 54 0.42 13.77 -14.39
N PRO A 55 0.53 14.81 -15.24
CA PRO A 55 1.00 14.64 -16.60
C PRO A 55 2.42 14.04 -16.65
N PHE A 56 2.69 13.28 -17.71
CA PHE A 56 3.98 12.60 -17.94
C PHE A 56 4.37 11.59 -16.83
N ASP A 57 3.39 10.91 -16.22
CA ASP A 57 3.61 9.94 -15.12
C ASP A 57 4.27 10.55 -13.86
N SER A 58 4.15 11.86 -13.68
CA SER A 58 4.72 12.56 -12.52
C SER A 58 3.97 12.17 -11.24
N LYS A 59 4.71 11.74 -10.21
CA LYS A 59 4.13 11.37 -8.90
C LYS A 59 4.15 12.54 -7.93
N TYR A 60 3.02 12.79 -7.29
CA TYR A 60 2.85 13.83 -6.27
C TYR A 60 2.34 13.22 -4.96
N PRO A 61 2.87 13.65 -3.80
CA PRO A 61 2.39 13.17 -2.52
C PRO A 61 0.94 13.62 -2.32
N ASN A 62 0.08 12.71 -1.87
CA ASN A 62 -1.30 13.05 -1.56
C ASN A 62 -1.35 14.01 -0.36
N PRO A 63 -2.06 15.16 -0.45
CA PRO A 63 -2.15 16.10 0.65
C PRO A 63 -2.80 15.48 1.90
N ASN A 64 -3.72 14.52 1.74
CA ASN A 64 -4.32 13.80 2.87
C ASN A 64 -3.33 12.84 3.53
N CYS A 65 -2.50 12.14 2.73
CA CYS A 65 -1.42 11.32 3.28
C CYS A 65 -0.47 12.20 4.09
N TYR A 66 -0.01 13.30 3.49
CA TYR A 66 0.97 14.21 4.08
C TYR A 66 0.45 14.83 5.38
N SER A 67 -0.74 15.44 5.35
CA SER A 67 -1.34 16.10 6.52
C SER A 67 -1.53 15.12 7.67
N ARG A 68 -1.98 13.90 7.41
CA ARG A 68 -2.20 12.89 8.46
C ARG A 68 -0.92 12.36 9.05
N LEU A 69 0.13 12.16 8.25
CA LEU A 69 1.45 11.75 8.75
C LEU A 69 2.09 12.86 9.60
N VAL A 70 2.03 14.11 9.14
CA VAL A 70 2.56 15.25 9.91
C VAL A 70 1.78 15.45 11.22
N ALA A 71 0.46 15.30 11.20
CA ALA A 71 -0.38 15.41 12.39
C ALA A 71 -0.08 14.35 13.47
N ILE A 72 0.54 13.23 13.10
CA ILE A 72 0.96 12.18 14.05
C ILE A 72 2.45 12.23 14.37
N GLY A 73 3.15 13.30 14.00
CA GLY A 73 4.54 13.55 14.38
C GLY A 73 5.59 13.03 13.39
N VAL A 74 5.20 12.60 12.19
CA VAL A 74 6.16 12.32 11.11
C VAL A 74 6.71 13.64 10.58
N THR A 75 8.03 13.73 10.40
CA THR A 75 8.64 14.94 9.85
C THR A 75 8.15 15.19 8.42
N THR A 76 8.09 16.45 8.01
CA THR A 76 7.59 16.84 6.69
C THR A 76 8.33 16.11 5.55
N SER A 77 9.66 16.01 5.65
CA SER A 77 10.50 15.28 4.68
C SER A 77 10.17 13.79 4.60
N HIS A 78 9.97 13.11 5.74
CA HIS A 78 9.61 11.70 5.76
C HIS A 78 8.18 11.49 5.28
N ALA A 79 7.25 12.37 5.65
CA ALA A 79 5.86 12.31 5.18
C ALA A 79 5.78 12.45 3.65
N MET A 80 6.47 13.43 3.04
CA MET A 80 6.49 13.58 1.58
C MET A 80 7.04 12.32 0.89
N ASN A 81 8.17 11.79 1.37
CA ASN A 81 8.79 10.60 0.79
C ASN A 81 7.96 9.33 0.96
N ALA A 82 7.27 9.19 2.08
CA ALA A 82 6.35 8.08 2.35
C ALA A 82 5.14 8.17 1.42
N CYS A 83 4.53 9.35 1.30
CA CYS A 83 3.34 9.58 0.48
C CYS A 83 3.60 9.45 -1.02
N LEU A 84 4.84 9.67 -1.49
CA LEU A 84 5.25 9.39 -2.86
C LEU A 84 5.37 7.88 -3.16
N LYS A 85 5.52 7.06 -2.13
CA LYS A 85 5.62 5.60 -2.20
C LYS A 85 4.28 4.90 -1.91
N ALA A 86 3.30 5.67 -1.42
CA ALA A 86 1.95 5.26 -1.03
C ALA A 86 1.00 5.00 -2.21
#